data_AF-A0A382E8F2-F1
#
_entry.id   AF-A0A382E8F2-F1
#
_cell.length_a   1.000
_cell.length_b   1.000
_cell.length_c   1.000
_cell.angle_alpha   90.00
_cell.angle_beta   90.00
_cell.angle_gamma   90.00
#
_symmetry.space_group_name_H-M   'P 1'
#
loop_
_entity.id
_entity.type
_entity.pdbx_description
1 polymer ?
#
loop_
_entity_poly.entity_id
_entity_poly.type
_entity_poly.pdbx_seq_one_letter_code
_entity_poly.pdbx_strand_id
1 'polypeptide(L)'
;MAEPPDSGTPAKGAPDALEGGAYDLIKQRLSEQAKVLREALDVLGKQRESVFGSRTLQLKEGGKGQANVSTELNCEPRDMVELGQNRFLFGFNVH
;
A
#
# COMPACT_ATOMS: atom_id res chain seq x y z
N MET A 1 13.09 43.17 -46.19
CA MET A 1 12.93 43.64 -44.80
C MET A 1 12.66 42.40 -43.95
N ALA A 2 13.73 41.79 -43.47
CA ALA A 2 13.74 40.93 -42.28
C ALA A 2 13.46 41.86 -41.06
N GLU A 3 12.95 41.45 -39.90
CA GLU A 3 13.06 40.20 -39.13
C GLU A 3 11.80 40.03 -38.24
N PRO A 4 11.38 38.81 -37.88
CA PRO A 4 10.60 38.56 -36.66
C PRO A 4 11.52 38.58 -35.41
N PRO A 5 11.09 39.08 -34.24
CA PRO A 5 11.95 39.14 -33.07
C PRO A 5 12.19 37.75 -32.48
N ASP A 6 13.45 37.35 -32.64
CA ASP A 6 14.32 36.65 -31.70
C ASP A 6 13.73 35.48 -30.88
N SER A 7 14.06 34.30 -31.40
CA SER A 7 14.23 33.05 -30.67
C SER A 7 15.06 33.22 -29.39
N GLY A 8 14.39 33.36 -28.25
CA GLY A 8 14.97 33.14 -26.93
C GLY A 8 15.32 31.66 -26.73
N THR A 9 16.47 31.26 -27.27
CA THR A 9 17.14 29.98 -27.00
C THR A 9 17.24 29.76 -25.48
N PRO A 10 16.89 28.57 -24.95
CA PRO A 10 17.08 28.27 -23.54
C PRO A 10 18.58 28.33 -23.21
N ALA A 11 18.94 29.24 -22.30
CA ALA A 11 20.31 29.41 -21.84
C ALA A 11 20.82 28.12 -21.21
N LYS A 12 21.64 27.39 -21.96
CA LYS A 12 22.47 26.27 -21.49
C LYS A 12 23.75 26.86 -20.91
N GLY A 13 23.93 26.78 -19.58
CA GLY A 13 25.11 27.37 -18.92
C GLY A 13 25.26 27.15 -17.40
N ALA A 14 25.17 25.89 -16.94
CA ALA A 14 25.80 25.29 -15.73
C ALA A 14 25.37 25.74 -14.30
N PRO A 15 25.46 24.87 -13.25
CA PRO A 15 25.88 23.45 -13.25
C PRO A 15 24.85 22.47 -12.60
N ASP A 16 24.67 21.30 -13.23
CA ASP A 16 23.95 20.12 -12.71
C ASP A 16 24.52 19.53 -11.39
N ALA A 17 25.45 20.22 -10.72
CA ALA A 17 26.04 19.83 -9.44
C ALA A 17 25.33 20.43 -8.22
N LEU A 18 24.58 21.52 -8.40
CA LEU A 18 23.83 22.20 -7.31
C LEU A 18 22.43 21.60 -7.10
N GLU A 19 21.82 20.99 -8.13
CA GLU A 19 20.52 20.31 -8.03
C GLU A 19 20.60 19.03 -7.19
N GLY A 20 21.70 18.28 -7.27
CA GLY A 20 21.94 17.11 -6.42
C GLY A 20 21.93 17.47 -4.94
N GLY A 21 22.61 18.56 -4.56
CA GLY A 21 22.67 19.01 -3.17
C GLY A 21 21.35 19.50 -2.60
N ALA A 22 20.54 20.21 -3.39
CA ALA A 22 19.23 20.68 -2.96
C ALA A 22 18.21 19.53 -2.85
N TYR A 23 18.19 18.63 -3.84
CA TYR A 23 17.33 17.45 -3.82
C TYR A 23 17.71 16.51 -2.68
N ASP A 24 19.00 16.23 -2.48
CA ASP A 24 19.48 15.35 -1.41
C ASP A 24 19.17 15.94 -0.02
N LEU A 25 19.25 17.26 0.14
CA LEU A 25 18.84 17.94 1.37
C LEU A 25 17.34 17.78 1.63
N ILE A 26 16.50 17.97 0.61
CA ILE A 26 15.05 17.77 0.74
C ILE A 26 14.73 16.31 1.07
N LYS A 27 15.39 15.36 0.39
CA LYS A 27 15.25 13.92 0.64
C LYS A 27 15.68 13.53 2.04
N GLN A 28 16.78 14.10 2.55
CA GLN A 28 17.24 13.90 3.92
C GLN A 28 16.20 14.39 4.93
N ARG A 29 15.67 15.60 4.74
CA ARG A 29 14.63 16.18 5.61
C ARG A 29 13.35 15.37 5.62
N LEU A 30 12.89 14.92 4.44
CA LEU A 30 11.72 14.03 4.33
C LEU A 30 11.96 12.71 5.04
N SER A 31 13.16 12.15 4.91
CA SER A 31 13.54 10.90 5.58
C SER A 31 13.58 11.04 7.10
N GLU A 32 14.05 12.19 7.60
CA GLU A 32 14.07 12.52 9.02
C GLU A 32 12.65 12.70 9.58
N GLN A 33 11.80 13.45 8.89
CA GLN A 33 10.39 13.60 9.25
C GLN A 33 9.64 12.25 9.23
N ALA A 34 9.94 11.39 8.26
CA ALA A 34 9.37 10.06 8.21
C ALA A 34 9.79 9.18 9.39
N LYS A 35 11.04 9.33 9.90
CA LYS A 35 11.48 8.64 11.12
C LYS A 35 10.71 9.13 12.34
N VAL A 36 10.60 10.45 12.52
CA VAL A 36 9.85 11.05 13.63
C VAL A 36 8.38 10.58 13.62
N LEU A 37 7.75 10.56 12.45
CA LEU A 37 6.37 10.08 12.30
C LEU A 37 6.24 8.60 12.67
N ARG A 38 7.17 7.74 12.23
CA ARG A 38 7.17 6.31 12.58
C ARG A 38 7.33 6.11 14.08
N GLU A 39 8.23 6.84 14.73
CA GLU A 39 8.41 6.76 16.18
C GLU A 39 7.13 7.16 16.93
N ALA A 40 6.45 8.22 16.49
CA ALA A 40 5.17 8.62 17.07
C ALA A 40 4.07 7.55 16.86
N LEU A 41 4.03 6.92 15.68
CA LEU A 41 3.11 5.82 15.38
C LEU A 41 3.40 4.58 16.22
N ASP A 42 4.67 4.24 16.46
CA ASP A 42 5.06 3.12 17.32
C ASP A 42 4.64 3.34 18.77
N VAL A 43 4.80 4.56 19.29
CA VAL A 43 4.32 4.94 20.62
C VAL A 43 2.79 4.81 20.69
N LEU A 44 2.08 5.34 19.70
CA LEU A 44 0.62 5.23 19.62
C LEU A 44 0.18 3.76 19.50
N GLY A 45 0.90 2.96 18.72
CA GLY A 45 0.67 1.52 18.55
C GLY A 45 0.79 0.78 19.88
N LYS A 46 1.87 1.03 20.65
CA LYS A 46 2.07 0.45 21.99
C LYS A 46 0.98 0.86 22.98
N GLN A 47 0.55 2.13 22.95
CA GLN A 47 -0.57 2.60 23.76
C GLN A 47 -1.89 1.95 23.35
N ARG A 48 -2.11 1.76 22.05
CA ARG A 48 -3.28 1.05 21.55
C ARG A 48 -3.27 -0.41 21.97
N GLU A 49 -2.13 -1.08 21.90
CA GLU A 49 -1.98 -2.46 22.36
C GLU A 49 -2.22 -2.60 23.87
N SER A 50 -1.79 -1.63 24.68
CA SER A 50 -2.02 -1.67 26.13
C SER A 50 -3.49 -1.41 26.50
N VAL A 51 -4.18 -0.52 25.78
CA VAL A 51 -5.59 -0.17 26.05
C VAL A 51 -6.57 -1.20 25.48
N PHE A 52 -6.34 -1.67 24.25
CA PHE A 52 -7.26 -2.58 23.56
C PHE A 52 -6.88 -4.06 23.71
N GLY A 53 -5.67 -4.34 24.20
CA GLY A 53 -5.07 -5.68 24.18
C GLY A 53 -4.52 -6.03 22.79
N SER A 54 -3.39 -6.73 22.73
CA SER A 54 -2.87 -7.31 21.50
C SER A 54 -3.71 -8.53 21.12
N ARG A 55 -4.83 -8.32 20.43
CA ARG A 55 -5.50 -9.43 19.75
C ARG A 55 -4.67 -9.80 18.53
N THR A 56 -3.76 -10.75 18.69
CA THR A 56 -3.14 -11.43 17.54
C THR A 56 -4.29 -12.01 16.73
N LEU A 57 -4.53 -11.46 15.53
CA LEU A 57 -5.31 -12.12 14.49
C LEU A 57 -4.50 -13.33 14.03
N GLN A 58 -4.42 -14.36 14.88
CA GLN A 58 -3.96 -15.65 14.43
C GLN A 58 -5.03 -16.15 13.48
N LEU A 59 -4.72 -16.17 12.17
CA LEU A 59 -5.30 -17.21 11.35
C LEU A 59 -5.02 -18.50 12.12
N LYS A 60 -6.05 -19.24 12.50
CA LYS A 60 -5.85 -20.60 12.97
C LYS A 60 -5.33 -21.41 11.77
N GLU A 61 -4.03 -21.29 11.49
CA GLU A 61 -3.25 -22.14 10.59
C GLU A 61 -3.05 -23.54 11.22
N GLY A 62 -4.11 -24.05 11.86
CA GLY A 62 -4.22 -25.40 12.40
C GLY A 62 -5.32 -26.13 11.64
N GLY A 63 -5.05 -26.45 10.36
CA GLY A 63 -5.74 -27.53 9.63
C GLY A 63 -7.20 -27.33 9.20
N LYS A 64 -7.83 -26.16 9.41
CA LYS A 64 -9.23 -25.89 9.00
C LYS A 64 -9.49 -24.42 8.57
N GLY A 65 -8.52 -23.78 7.92
CA GLY A 65 -8.55 -22.32 7.71
C GLY A 65 -8.68 -21.82 6.27
N GLN A 66 -8.42 -22.67 5.26
CA GLN A 66 -8.63 -22.35 3.84
C GLN A 66 -9.32 -23.53 3.18
N ALA A 67 -10.65 -23.55 3.24
CA ALA A 67 -11.43 -24.42 2.36
C ALA A 67 -11.42 -23.79 0.97
N ASN A 68 -10.35 -24.00 0.21
CA ASN A 68 -10.34 -23.67 -1.21
C ASN A 68 -11.29 -24.65 -1.90
N VAL A 69 -12.48 -24.18 -2.29
CA VAL A 69 -13.43 -24.96 -3.07
C VAL A 69 -12.98 -24.88 -4.53
N SER A 70 -12.51 -26.01 -5.07
CA SER A 70 -12.16 -26.12 -6.49
C SER A 70 -13.40 -26.54 -7.28
N THR A 71 -13.77 -25.74 -8.28
CA THR A 71 -14.82 -26.07 -9.24
C THR A 71 -14.19 -26.46 -10.58
N GLU A 72 -14.91 -27.24 -11.39
CA GLU A 72 -14.43 -27.64 -12.73
C GLU A 72 -14.38 -26.46 -13.72
N LEU A 73 -15.21 -25.45 -13.48
CA LEU A 73 -15.34 -24.26 -14.30
C LEU A 73 -14.67 -23.06 -13.62
N ASN A 74 -14.34 -22.05 -14.44
CA ASN A 74 -13.82 -20.78 -13.96
C ASN A 74 -14.97 -19.98 -13.31
N CYS A 75 -15.22 -20.26 -12.04
CA CYS A 75 -16.33 -19.70 -11.29
C CYS A 75 -15.90 -18.43 -10.54
N GLU A 76 -16.72 -17.38 -10.60
CA GLU A 76 -16.53 -16.17 -9.79
C GLU A 76 -17.38 -16.27 -8.50
N PRO A 77 -16.77 -16.19 -7.30
CA PRO A 77 -17.49 -16.28 -6.03
C PRO A 77 -18.36 -15.04 -5.81
N ARG A 78 -19.64 -15.24 -5.46
CA ARG A 78 -20.61 -14.17 -5.19
C ARG A 78 -21.04 -14.08 -3.74
N ASP A 79 -21.40 -15.20 -3.13
CA ASP A 79 -21.93 -15.22 -1.76
C ASP A 79 -21.69 -16.56 -1.06
N MET A 80 -21.81 -16.58 0.26
CA MET A 80 -21.67 -17.77 1.09
C MET A 80 -22.59 -17.71 2.31
N VAL A 81 -23.34 -18.78 2.54
CA VAL A 81 -24.22 -18.93 3.72
C VAL A 81 -23.98 -20.28 4.40
N GLU A 82 -23.88 -20.27 5.73
CA GLU A 82 -23.83 -21.48 6.54
C GLU A 82 -25.24 -22.05 6.75
N LEU A 83 -25.47 -23.31 6.36
CA LEU A 83 -26.76 -23.99 6.51
C LEU A 83 -26.82 -24.87 7.79
N GLY A 84 -25.79 -24.79 8.64
CA GLY A 84 -25.60 -25.67 9.78
C GLY A 84 -25.21 -27.10 9.39
N GLN A 85 -24.98 -27.95 10.39
CA GLN A 85 -24.56 -29.36 10.20
C GLN A 85 -23.32 -29.49 9.29
N ASN A 86 -22.37 -28.56 9.41
CA ASN A 86 -21.15 -28.50 8.59
C ASN A 86 -21.41 -28.38 7.08
N ARG A 87 -22.55 -27.81 6.67
CA ARG A 87 -22.85 -27.54 5.26
C ARG A 87 -22.82 -26.05 4.97
N PHE A 88 -22.21 -25.73 3.83
CA PHE A 88 -22.13 -24.37 3.30
C PHE A 88 -22.77 -24.32 1.93
N LEU A 89 -23.54 -23.28 1.68
CA LEU A 89 -24.03 -22.93 0.35
C LEU A 89 -23.12 -21.85 -0.21
N PHE A 90 -22.56 -22.11 -1.40
CA PHE A 90 -21.72 -21.16 -2.13
C PHE A 90 -22.47 -20.70 -3.37
N GLY A 91 -22.71 -19.39 -3.47
CA GLY A 91 -23.18 -18.76 -4.69
C GLY A 91 -21.99 -18.40 -5.59
N PHE A 92 -22.02 -18.86 -6.83
CA PHE A 92 -21.00 -18.54 -7.83
C PHE A 92 -21.62 -18.33 -9.21
N ASN A 93 -20.95 -17.53 -10.04
CA ASN A 93 -21.29 -17.35 -11.43
C ASN A 93 -20.34 -18.16 -12.31
N VAL A 94 -20.86 -18.65 -13.45
CA VAL A 94 -20.09 -19.28 -14.51
C VAL A 94 -20.16 -18.37 -15.73
N HIS A 95 -19.01 -18.10 -16.35
CA HIS A 95 -18.91 -17.39 -17.62
C HIS A 95 -18.60 -18.37 -18.77
#